data_AF-A0A4R2R8W0-F1
#
_entry.id   AF-A0A4R2R8W0-F1
#
_cell.length_a   1.000
_cell.length_b   1.000
_cell.length_c   1.000
_cell.angle_alpha   90.00
_cell.angle_beta   90.00
_cell.angle_gamma   90.00
#
_symmetry.space_group_name_H-M   'P 1'
#
loop_
_entity.id
_entity.type
_entity.pdbx_description
1 polymer ?
#
loop_
_entity_poly.entity_id
_entity_poly.type
_entity_poly.pdbx_seq_one_letter_code
_entity_poly.pdbx_strand_id
1 'polypeptide(L)'
;MQFATIHPITARPDLPVITDEEAAVLARTTVNLFRAWGLADSEARVLLGGMAQRTWARWKAGDIGRIDRDLRARMAILMGIQKALR
;
A
#
# COMPACT_ATOMS: atom_id res chain seq x y z
N MET A 1 18.46 20.39 27.67
CA MET A 1 17.85 19.58 26.59
C MET A 1 18.02 20.35 25.30
N GLN A 2 18.65 19.75 24.28
CA GLN A 2 18.94 20.40 23.00
C GLN A 2 18.07 19.71 21.94
N PHE A 3 17.19 20.46 21.28
CA PHE A 3 16.30 19.93 20.24
C PHE A 3 17.01 19.98 18.89
N ALA A 4 16.80 18.95 18.06
CA ALA A 4 17.28 18.94 16.69
C ALA A 4 16.44 19.89 15.82
N THR A 5 17.09 20.71 15.00
CA THR A 5 16.42 21.51 13.98
C THR A 5 15.93 20.59 12.86
N ILE A 6 14.62 20.49 12.67
CA ILE A 6 14.04 19.73 11.55
C ILE A 6 13.89 20.66 10.36
N HIS A 7 14.47 20.28 9.21
CA HIS A 7 14.24 20.97 7.96
C HIS A 7 12.91 20.50 7.34
N PRO A 8 12.00 21.42 6.98
CA PRO A 8 10.74 21.04 6.35
C PRO A 8 11.00 20.42 4.97
N ILE A 9 10.30 19.32 4.68
CA ILE A 9 10.32 18.69 3.35
C ILE A 9 9.33 19.44 2.48
N THR A 10 9.79 20.00 1.36
CA THR A 10 8.92 20.63 0.36
C THR A 10 8.01 19.58 -0.27
N ALA A 11 6.69 19.81 -0.25
CA ALA A 11 5.74 18.98 -0.97
C ALA A 11 6.05 19.01 -2.48
N ARG A 12 6.07 17.85 -3.12
CA ARG A 12 6.27 17.69 -4.57
C ARG A 12 5.00 17.18 -5.25
N PRO A 13 4.01 18.06 -5.48
CA PRO A 13 2.75 17.70 -6.14
C PRO A 13 2.92 17.44 -7.64
N ASP A 14 4.07 17.83 -8.20
CA ASP A 14 4.52 17.60 -9.58
C ASP A 14 4.93 16.15 -9.85
N LEU A 15 5.20 15.36 -8.80
CA LEU A 15 5.50 13.94 -8.97
C LEU A 15 4.26 13.19 -9.50
N PRO A 16 4.45 12.25 -10.44
CA PRO A 16 3.36 11.47 -10.98
C PRO A 16 2.63 10.74 -9.85
N VAL A 17 1.32 10.98 -9.78
CA VAL A 17 0.42 10.34 -8.83
C VAL A 17 0.02 8.99 -9.40
N ILE A 18 0.06 7.94 -8.58
CA ILE A 18 -0.52 6.64 -8.93
C ILE A 18 -1.99 6.87 -9.29
N THR A 19 -2.33 6.66 -10.56
CA THR A 19 -3.69 6.83 -11.11
C THR A 19 -4.65 5.79 -10.53
N ASP A 20 -5.96 6.01 -10.66
CA ASP A 20 -6.98 5.06 -10.17
C ASP A 20 -6.86 3.68 -10.82
N GLU A 21 -6.53 3.64 -12.11
CA GLU A 21 -6.28 2.39 -12.83
C GLU A 21 -5.03 1.67 -12.32
N GLU A 22 -3.91 2.39 -12.17
CA GLU A 22 -2.69 1.83 -11.60
C GLU A 22 -2.91 1.35 -10.17
N ALA A 23 -3.69 2.07 -9.36
CA ALA A 23 -4.02 1.64 -8.01
C ALA A 23 -4.87 0.37 -7.99
N ALA A 24 -5.82 0.22 -8.92
CA ALA A 24 -6.60 -1.00 -9.04
C ALA A 24 -5.72 -2.21 -9.43
N VAL A 25 -4.78 -2.01 -10.36
CA VAL A 25 -3.75 -3.02 -10.69
C VAL A 25 -2.91 -3.34 -9.46
N LEU A 26 -2.42 -2.31 -8.77
CA LEU A 26 -1.58 -2.42 -7.60
C LEU A 26 -2.28 -3.21 -6.47
N ALA A 27 -3.56 -2.96 -6.21
CA ALA A 27 -4.34 -3.70 -5.23
C ALA A 27 -4.42 -5.20 -5.55
N ARG A 28 -4.70 -5.57 -6.81
CA ARG A 28 -4.71 -6.98 -7.24
C ARG A 28 -3.32 -7.61 -7.10
N THR A 29 -2.27 -6.86 -7.46
CA THR A 29 -0.88 -7.30 -7.29
C THR A 29 -0.52 -7.51 -5.83
N THR A 30 -0.93 -6.61 -4.92
CA THR A 30 -0.70 -6.74 -3.48
C THR A 30 -1.37 -7.98 -2.89
N VAL A 31 -2.60 -8.31 -3.33
CA VAL A 31 -3.26 -9.57 -2.93
C VAL A 31 -2.42 -10.78 -3.33
N ASN A 32 -1.93 -10.81 -4.57
CA ASN A 32 -1.09 -11.90 -5.06
C ASN A 32 0.27 -11.96 -4.35
N LEU A 33 0.86 -10.81 -4.06
CA LEU A 33 2.11 -10.69 -3.32
C LEU A 33 1.98 -11.30 -1.91
N PHE A 34 0.94 -10.92 -1.18
CA PHE A 34 0.71 -11.46 0.17
C PHE A 34 0.44 -12.95 0.16
N ARG A 35 -0.23 -13.47 -0.88
CA ARG A 35 -0.37 -14.91 -1.09
C ARG A 35 0.99 -15.59 -1.31
N ALA A 36 1.87 -14.99 -2.12
CA ALA A 36 3.21 -15.52 -2.39
C ALA A 36 4.12 -15.48 -1.15
N TRP A 37 3.94 -14.49 -0.29
CA TRP A 37 4.64 -14.39 1.00
C TRP A 37 4.04 -15.28 2.09
N GLY A 38 2.84 -15.85 1.88
CA GLY A 38 2.18 -16.74 2.83
C GLY A 38 1.62 -16.02 4.07
N LEU A 39 1.25 -14.74 3.94
CA LEU A 39 0.74 -13.96 5.07
C LEU A 39 -0.67 -14.38 5.49
N ALA A 40 -0.91 -14.34 6.80
CA ALA A 40 -2.26 -14.44 7.35
C ALA A 40 -3.09 -13.18 7.03
N ASP A 41 -4.42 -13.33 6.99
CA ASP A 41 -5.34 -12.21 6.74
C ASP A 41 -5.21 -11.07 7.76
N SER A 42 -4.82 -11.37 9.01
CA SER A 42 -4.55 -10.35 10.02
C SER A 42 -3.31 -9.52 9.68
N GLU A 43 -2.23 -10.17 9.27
CA GLU A 43 -0.95 -9.53 8.93
C GLU A 43 -1.09 -8.67 7.67
N ALA A 44 -1.75 -9.20 6.64
CA ALA A 44 -2.07 -8.47 5.42
C ALA A 44 -2.79 -7.15 5.72
N ARG A 45 -3.80 -7.20 6.59
CA ARG A 45 -4.57 -6.01 6.98
C ARG A 45 -3.74 -5.01 7.79
N VAL A 46 -2.84 -5.49 8.66
CA VAL A 46 -1.92 -4.63 9.41
C VAL A 46 -1.00 -3.87 8.46
N LEU A 47 -0.42 -4.54 7.47
CA LEU A 47 0.44 -3.90 6.47
C LEU A 47 -0.32 -2.85 5.63
N LEU A 48 -1.60 -3.10 5.37
CA LEU A 48 -2.51 -2.17 4.68
C LEU A 48 -3.13 -1.12 5.61
N GLY A 49 -2.54 -0.85 6.77
CA GLY A 49 -2.97 0.24 7.65
C GLY A 49 -4.20 -0.10 8.50
N GLY A 50 -4.39 -1.37 8.85
CA GLY A 50 -5.52 -1.81 9.66
C GLY A 50 -6.81 -1.96 8.85
N MET A 51 -6.71 -2.36 7.57
CA MET A 51 -7.86 -2.56 6.70
C MET A 51 -8.92 -3.45 7.35
N ALA A 52 -10.20 -3.06 7.23
CA ALA A 52 -11.31 -3.84 7.76
C ALA A 52 -11.38 -5.23 7.11
N GLN A 53 -11.72 -6.26 7.89
CA GLN A 53 -11.76 -7.65 7.43
C GLN A 53 -12.69 -7.85 6.22
N ARG A 54 -13.86 -7.18 6.22
CA ARG A 54 -14.81 -7.24 5.09
C ARG A 54 -14.22 -6.66 3.81
N THR A 55 -13.49 -5.55 3.91
CA THR A 55 -12.83 -4.92 2.75
C THR A 55 -11.74 -5.84 2.19
N TRP A 56 -10.94 -6.46 3.07
CA TRP A 56 -9.94 -7.43 2.65
C TRP A 56 -10.55 -8.66 1.97
N ALA A 57 -11.66 -9.18 2.50
CA ALA A 57 -12.37 -10.30 1.88
C ALA A 57 -12.89 -9.95 0.47
N ARG A 58 -13.45 -8.75 0.27
CA ARG A 58 -13.87 -8.26 -1.06
C ARG A 58 -12.69 -8.15 -2.02
N TRP A 59 -11.56 -7.63 -1.54
CA TRP A 59 -10.36 -7.50 -2.36
C TRP A 59 -9.85 -8.85 -2.85
N LYS A 60 -9.84 -9.87 -1.99
CA LYS A 60 -9.49 -11.24 -2.37
C LYS A 60 -10.45 -11.85 -3.41
N ALA A 61 -11.70 -11.38 -3.46
CA ALA A 61 -12.68 -11.75 -4.47
C ALA A 61 -12.58 -10.91 -5.77
N GLY A 62 -11.60 -10.00 -5.87
CA GLY A 62 -11.40 -9.13 -7.03
C GLY A 62 -12.25 -7.85 -7.02
N ASP A 63 -13.09 -7.66 -6.00
CA ASP A 63 -13.90 -6.45 -5.82
C ASP A 63 -13.08 -5.39 -5.07
N ILE A 64 -12.30 -4.65 -5.84
CA ILE A 64 -11.46 -3.55 -5.35
C ILE A 64 -12.29 -2.26 -5.29
N GLY A 65 -12.50 -1.75 -4.09
CA GLY A 65 -13.15 -0.44 -3.88
C GLY A 65 -12.22 0.75 -4.12
N ARG A 66 -12.68 1.95 -3.71
CA ARG A 66 -11.87 3.17 -3.77
C ARG A 66 -10.58 3.03 -2.94
N ILE A 67 -9.47 3.48 -3.50
CA ILE A 67 -8.14 3.44 -2.87
C ILE A 67 -7.69 4.89 -2.64
N ASP A 68 -7.49 5.27 -1.38
CA ASP A 68 -6.97 6.59 -1.03
C ASP A 68 -5.45 6.72 -1.25
N ARG A 69 -4.92 7.92 -0.98
CA ARG A 69 -3.50 8.23 -1.19
C ARG A 69 -2.57 7.44 -0.26
N ASP A 70 -2.97 7.20 0.99
CA ASP A 70 -2.13 6.47 1.95
C ASP A 70 -2.02 5.00 1.53
N LEU A 71 -3.14 4.39 1.17
CA LEU A 71 -3.19 3.00 0.74
C LEU A 71 -2.37 2.78 -0.54
N ARG A 72 -2.41 3.72 -1.50
CA ARG A 72 -1.51 3.72 -2.68
C ARG A 72 -0.05 3.72 -2.28
N ALA A 73 0.35 4.61 -1.39
CA ALA A 73 1.74 4.73 -0.95
C ALA A 73 2.22 3.45 -0.24
N ARG A 74 1.39 2.87 0.65
CA ARG A 74 1.70 1.60 1.33
C ARG A 74 1.93 0.47 0.35
N MET A 75 1.04 0.29 -0.62
CA MET A 75 1.20 -0.75 -1.63
C MET A 75 2.43 -0.52 -2.51
N ALA A 76 2.75 0.74 -2.86
CA ALA A 76 3.96 1.07 -3.61
C ALA A 76 5.23 0.73 -2.83
N ILE A 77 5.27 1.00 -1.51
CA ILE A 77 6.39 0.61 -0.64
C ILE A 77 6.56 -0.91 -0.62
N LEU A 78 5.45 -1.67 -0.53
CA LEU A 78 5.47 -3.13 -0.59
C LEU A 78 6.03 -3.65 -1.92
N MET A 79 5.68 -3.01 -3.05
CA MET A 79 6.29 -3.35 -4.35
C MET A 79 7.79 -3.05 -4.37
N GLY A 80 8.22 -1.95 -3.76
CA GLY A 80 9.63 -1.60 -3.63
C GLY A 80 10.42 -2.66 -2.85
N ILE A 81 9.85 -3.16 -1.74
CA ILE A 81 10.44 -4.27 -0.96
C ILE A 81 10.54 -5.53 -1.82
N GLN A 82 9.47 -5.91 -2.51
CA GLN A 82 9.46 -7.09 -3.38
C GLN A 82 10.55 -7.00 -4.47
N LYS A 83 10.68 -5.83 -5.11
CA LYS A 83 11.72 -5.56 -6.12
C LYS A 83 13.13 -5.58 -5.55
N ALA A 84 13.32 -5.26 -4.27
CA ALA A 84 14.63 -5.33 -3.63
C ALA A 84 15.03 -6.78 -3.31
N LEU A 85 14.05 -7.65 -3.08
CA LEU A 85 14.29 -9.08 -2.79
C LEU A 85 14.49 -9.92 -4.06
N ARG A 86 14.00 -9.47 -5.22
CA ARG A 86 14.05 -10.16 -6.52
C ARG A 86 14.14 -9.16 -7.66
#